data_AF-A0A9X8C0N6-F1
#
_entry.id   AF-A0A9X8C0N6-F1
#
_cell.length_a   1.000
_cell.length_b   1.000
_cell.length_c   1.000
_cell.angle_alpha   90.00
_cell.angle_beta   90.00
_cell.angle_gamma   90.00
#
_symmetry.space_group_name_H-M   'P 1'
#
loop_
_entity.id
_entity.type
_entity.pdbx_description
1 polymer ?
#
loop_
_entity_poly.entity_id
_entity_poly.type
_entity_poly.pdbx_seq_one_letter_code
_entity_poly.pdbx_strand_id
1 'polypeptide(L)'
;MFNELSIETISKFSPVIVALLGATTAAFIYIINQFINVATTNALDGRFKDKSNQLKLKFWSYTIGILIGTLVYIIYSFLLYPALHEYRHSILFILNAIIWFLLFIYFIITLIPIKPFKSIIKTNWHLKVFIFHILTSILLIFSISCEYIINKQYLAFFLDIPLLAFVFSLLYFFILHKITTARNTKYEYDIQPISEETFKSVANLKYDYQMDENRLVFYKELDSNEKLFYVYDSSSKLYMECKKLAETEVTPEQTPKPRRTSITINIERNSN
;
A
#
# COMPACT_ATOMS: atom_id res chain seq x y z
N MET A 1 36.13 20.37 20.78
CA MET A 1 36.04 19.09 21.52
C MET A 1 36.24 17.88 20.58
N PHE A 2 37.03 18.00 19.49
CA PHE A 2 37.29 16.91 18.52
C PHE A 2 38.79 16.72 18.20
N ASN A 3 39.70 17.10 19.10
CA ASN A 3 41.15 17.06 18.84
C ASN A 3 41.86 15.75 19.26
N GLU A 4 41.12 14.67 19.52
CA GLU A 4 41.73 13.38 19.93
C GLU A 4 41.16 12.15 19.17
N LEU A 5 40.70 12.29 17.92
CA LEU A 5 40.55 11.12 17.06
C LEU A 5 41.89 10.81 16.36
N SER A 6 42.73 9.99 16.99
CA SER A 6 43.93 9.46 16.34
C SER A 6 43.55 8.55 15.17
N ILE A 7 44.41 8.49 14.14
CA ILE A 7 44.22 7.61 12.96
C ILE A 7 44.03 6.15 13.38
N GLU A 8 44.67 5.73 14.47
CA GLU A 8 44.53 4.39 15.04
C GLU A 8 43.10 4.13 15.54
N THR A 9 42.48 5.10 16.23
CA THR A 9 41.08 5.05 16.68
C THR A 9 40.13 5.00 15.47
N ILE A 10 40.35 5.83 14.44
CA ILE A 10 39.55 5.80 13.20
C ILE A 10 39.67 4.44 12.49
N SER A 11 40.87 3.85 12.43
CA SER A 11 41.09 2.53 11.80
C SER A 11 40.38 1.39 12.54
N LYS A 12 40.28 1.47 13.87
CA LYS A 12 39.56 0.50 14.71
C LYS A 12 38.04 0.58 14.53
N PHE A 13 37.51 1.76 14.22
CA PHE A 13 36.09 1.95 13.88
C PHE A 13 35.77 1.76 12.38
N SER A 14 36.79 1.73 11.50
CA SER A 14 36.61 1.54 10.06
C SER A 14 35.78 0.30 9.70
N PRO A 15 36.02 -0.90 10.27
CA PRO A 15 35.18 -2.06 10.02
C PRO A 15 33.72 -1.86 10.45
N VAL A 16 33.49 -1.16 11.57
CA VAL A 16 32.14 -0.87 12.08
C VAL A 16 31.42 0.11 11.16
N ILE A 17 32.11 1.14 10.68
CA ILE A 17 31.57 2.12 9.73
C ILE A 17 31.24 1.44 8.40
N VAL A 18 32.15 0.61 7.87
CA VAL A 18 31.93 -0.15 6.64
C VAL A 18 30.76 -1.12 6.79
N ALA A 19 30.67 -1.84 7.91
CA ALA A 19 29.54 -2.74 8.19
C ALA A 19 28.22 -1.97 8.28
N LEU A 20 28.20 -0.80 8.93
CA LEU A 20 27.02 0.05 9.03
C LEU A 20 26.59 0.55 7.64
N LEU A 21 27.51 1.09 6.85
CA LEU A 21 27.23 1.55 5.49
C LEU A 21 26.76 0.41 4.58
N GLY A 22 27.38 -0.76 4.69
CA GLY A 22 26.98 -1.96 3.95
C GLY A 22 25.56 -2.41 4.31
N ALA A 23 25.26 -2.50 5.60
CA ALA A 23 23.92 -2.84 6.09
C ALA A 23 22.86 -1.82 5.67
N THR A 24 23.17 -0.52 5.76
CA THR A 24 22.26 0.55 5.32
C THR A 24 22.02 0.49 3.82
N THR A 25 23.06 0.27 3.02
CA THR A 25 22.94 0.16 1.55
C THR A 25 22.10 -1.06 1.16
N ALA A 26 22.36 -2.21 1.79
CA ALA A 26 21.58 -3.43 1.55
C ALA A 26 20.11 -3.25 1.93
N ALA A 27 19.83 -2.63 3.08
CA ALA A 27 18.47 -2.32 3.51
C ALA A 27 17.78 -1.35 2.53
N PHE A 28 18.48 -0.33 2.06
CA PHE A 28 17.96 0.63 1.08
C PHE A 28 17.59 -0.03 -0.24
N ILE A 29 18.49 -0.83 -0.81
CA ILE A 29 18.24 -1.60 -2.04
C ILE A 29 17.05 -2.54 -1.84
N TYR A 30 16.98 -3.22 -0.70
CA TYR A 30 15.86 -4.10 -0.39
C TYR A 30 14.52 -3.34 -0.35
N ILE A 31 14.46 -2.17 0.30
CA ILE A 31 13.27 -1.32 0.34
C ILE A 31 12.86 -0.87 -1.06
N ILE A 32 13.82 -0.44 -1.89
CA ILE A 32 13.55 -0.07 -3.29
C ILE A 32 12.97 -1.26 -4.06
N ASN A 33 13.53 -2.46 -3.91
CA ASN A 33 13.01 -3.64 -4.58
C ASN A 33 11.59 -3.98 -4.14
N GLN A 34 11.27 -3.81 -2.85
CA GLN A 34 9.88 -3.97 -2.38
C GLN A 34 8.97 -2.86 -2.92
N PHE A 35 9.46 -1.63 -3.05
CA PHE A 35 8.72 -0.54 -3.68
C PHE A 35 8.38 -0.84 -5.13
N ILE A 36 9.38 -1.24 -5.92
CA ILE A 36 9.18 -1.62 -7.33
C ILE A 36 8.18 -2.76 -7.41
N ASN A 37 8.37 -3.83 -6.62
CA ASN A 37 7.46 -4.98 -6.61
C ASN A 37 6.01 -4.59 -6.29
N VAL A 38 5.78 -3.71 -5.31
CA VAL A 38 4.42 -3.21 -4.99
C VAL A 38 3.88 -2.33 -6.11
N ALA A 39 4.70 -1.44 -6.69
CA ALA A 39 4.26 -0.49 -7.70
C ALA A 39 3.97 -1.14 -9.05
N THR A 40 4.68 -2.22 -9.41
CA THR A 40 4.54 -2.92 -10.69
C THR A 40 3.58 -4.09 -10.64
N THR A 41 3.33 -4.70 -9.47
CA THR A 41 2.38 -5.82 -9.36
C THR A 41 0.96 -5.29 -9.55
N ASN A 42 0.33 -5.69 -10.65
CA ASN A 42 -1.08 -5.37 -10.87
C ASN A 42 -2.02 -6.38 -10.20
N ALA A 43 -3.34 -6.14 -10.28
CA ALA A 43 -4.33 -6.97 -9.63
C ALA A 43 -4.37 -8.42 -10.17
N LEU A 44 -4.09 -8.62 -11.46
CA LEU A 44 -4.01 -9.95 -12.07
C LEU A 44 -2.76 -10.68 -11.59
N ASP A 45 -1.58 -10.06 -11.69
CA ASP A 45 -0.30 -10.61 -11.24
C ASP A 45 -0.35 -11.04 -9.77
N GLY A 46 -1.01 -10.24 -8.93
CA GLY A 46 -1.21 -10.55 -7.51
C GLY A 46 -1.94 -11.87 -7.26
N ARG A 47 -2.88 -12.26 -8.14
CA ARG A 47 -3.65 -13.52 -8.00
C ARG A 47 -2.82 -14.75 -8.31
N PHE A 48 -1.78 -14.61 -9.12
CA PHE A 48 -0.88 -15.68 -9.53
C PHE A 48 0.29 -15.92 -8.56
N LYS A 49 0.47 -15.04 -7.58
CA LYS A 49 1.42 -15.21 -6.47
C LYS A 49 0.84 -16.14 -5.40
N ASP A 50 1.70 -16.87 -4.69
CA ASP A 50 1.28 -17.67 -3.54
C ASP A 50 0.79 -16.78 -2.38
N LYS A 51 0.10 -17.40 -1.41
CA LYS A 51 -0.49 -16.69 -0.26
C LYS A 51 0.54 -15.90 0.56
N SER A 52 1.76 -16.39 0.70
CA SER A 52 2.83 -15.71 1.44
C SER A 52 3.26 -14.45 0.71
N ASN A 53 3.50 -14.55 -0.60
CA ASN A 53 3.87 -13.41 -1.43
C ASN A 53 2.73 -12.38 -1.58
N GLN A 54 1.47 -12.82 -1.60
CA GLN A 54 0.32 -11.92 -1.54
C GLN A 54 0.27 -11.13 -0.22
N LEU A 55 0.49 -11.81 0.91
CA LEU A 55 0.55 -11.16 2.22
C LEU A 55 1.74 -10.18 2.31
N LYS A 56 2.91 -10.59 1.80
CA LYS A 56 4.11 -9.76 1.74
C LYS A 56 3.86 -8.49 0.93
N LEU A 57 3.24 -8.59 -0.25
CA LEU A 57 2.87 -7.42 -1.06
C LEU A 57 1.95 -6.47 -0.31
N LYS A 58 0.93 -7.00 0.36
CA LYS A 58 -0.01 -6.19 1.15
C LYS A 58 0.70 -5.47 2.29
N PHE A 59 1.57 -6.18 3.01
CA PHE A 59 2.39 -5.61 4.08
C PHE A 59 3.26 -4.47 3.54
N TRP A 60 4.03 -4.71 2.48
CA TRP A 60 4.91 -3.68 1.90
C TRP A 60 4.15 -2.50 1.34
N SER A 61 2.98 -2.72 0.73
CA SER A 61 2.10 -1.63 0.28
C SER A 61 1.71 -0.71 1.44
N TYR A 62 1.36 -1.28 2.59
CA TYR A 62 1.02 -0.50 3.78
C TYR A 62 2.24 0.22 4.33
N THR A 63 3.37 -0.49 4.49
CA THR A 63 4.62 0.08 4.98
C THR A 63 5.07 1.26 4.13
N ILE A 64 5.11 1.11 2.81
CA ILE A 64 5.50 2.16 1.87
C ILE A 64 4.55 3.36 1.97
N GLY A 65 3.23 3.13 1.99
CA GLY A 65 2.25 4.20 2.10
C GLY A 65 2.42 5.03 3.38
N ILE A 66 2.65 4.37 4.51
CA ILE A 66 2.89 5.02 5.80
C ILE A 66 4.21 5.79 5.79
N LEU A 67 5.28 5.20 5.23
CA LEU A 67 6.59 5.86 5.11
C LEU A 67 6.52 7.13 4.25
N ILE A 68 5.85 7.05 3.09
CA ILE A 68 5.66 8.21 2.21
C ILE A 68 4.87 9.30 2.94
N GLY A 69 3.77 8.95 3.62
CA GLY A 69 3.00 9.90 4.43
C GLY A 69 3.85 10.58 5.49
N THR A 70 4.72 9.81 6.16
CA THR A 70 5.59 10.32 7.23
C THR A 70 6.59 11.32 6.67
N LEU A 71 7.21 10.99 5.54
CA LEU A 71 8.14 11.89 4.85
C LEU A 71 7.47 13.18 4.41
N VAL A 72 6.23 13.11 3.89
CA VAL A 72 5.44 14.30 3.53
C VAL A 72 5.28 15.22 4.74
N TYR A 73 4.85 14.70 5.89
CA TYR A 73 4.70 15.50 7.11
C TYR A 73 6.01 16.15 7.58
N ILE A 74 7.10 15.39 7.55
CA ILE A 74 8.41 15.91 7.95
C ILE A 74 8.86 17.03 7.00
N ILE A 75 8.79 16.82 5.69
CA ILE A 75 9.19 17.82 4.67
C ILE A 75 8.38 19.11 4.84
N TYR A 76 7.06 19.01 4.97
CA TYR A 76 6.21 20.20 5.17
C TYR A 76 6.48 20.92 6.48
N SER A 77 6.86 20.18 7.54
CA SER A 77 7.25 20.80 8.82
C SER A 77 8.51 21.66 8.68
N PHE A 78 9.45 21.29 7.80
CA PHE A 78 10.63 22.09 7.50
C PHE A 78 10.36 23.25 6.53
N LEU A 79 9.60 23.03 5.45
CA LEU A 79 9.42 24.03 4.39
C LEU A 79 8.61 25.25 4.82
N LEU A 80 7.67 25.09 5.76
CA LEU A 80 6.76 26.16 6.16
C LEU A 80 7.32 27.07 7.28
N TYR A 81 8.53 26.79 7.78
CA TYR A 81 9.16 27.51 8.90
C TYR A 81 9.17 29.04 8.79
N PRO A 82 9.52 29.66 7.64
CA PRO A 82 9.60 31.12 7.55
C PRO A 82 8.24 31.82 7.52
N ALA A 83 7.16 31.12 7.13
CA ALA A 83 5.91 31.75 6.72
C ALA A 83 4.85 31.85 7.84
N LEU A 84 5.00 31.12 8.94
CA LEU A 84 3.91 30.86 9.89
C LEU A 84 4.32 31.00 11.36
N HIS A 85 5.45 31.66 11.65
CA HIS A 85 5.90 31.90 13.02
C HIS A 85 4.84 32.63 13.87
N GLU A 86 4.15 33.63 13.29
CA GLU A 86 3.09 34.39 13.96
C GLU A 86 1.77 33.63 14.11
N TYR A 87 1.51 32.63 13.26
CA TYR A 87 0.28 31.84 13.27
C TYR A 87 0.06 31.13 14.61
N ARG A 88 1.14 30.69 15.26
CA ARG A 88 1.11 30.00 16.55
C ARG A 88 0.38 30.79 17.65
N HIS A 89 0.62 32.09 17.73
CA HIS A 89 0.05 32.95 18.78
C HIS A 89 -1.33 33.52 18.41
N SER A 90 -1.82 33.20 17.21
CA SER A 90 -3.11 33.66 16.72
C SER A 90 -4.26 32.84 17.32
N ILE A 91 -5.41 33.50 17.49
CA ILE A 91 -6.69 32.83 17.77
C ILE A 91 -7.03 31.76 16.72
N LEU A 92 -6.53 31.94 15.48
CA LEU A 92 -6.68 30.97 14.39
C LEU A 92 -6.04 29.62 14.72
N PHE A 93 -4.94 29.59 15.48
CA PHE A 93 -4.32 28.35 15.90
C PHE A 93 -5.21 27.56 16.87
N ILE A 94 -5.79 28.23 17.86
CA ILE A 94 -6.71 27.61 18.82
C ILE A 94 -7.94 27.04 18.09
N LEU A 95 -8.49 27.82 17.15
CA LEU A 95 -9.60 27.37 16.31
C LEU A 95 -9.19 26.16 15.45
N ASN A 96 -8.01 26.18 14.83
CA ASN A 96 -7.50 25.04 14.08
C ASN A 96 -7.34 23.80 14.96
N ALA A 97 -6.83 23.92 16.18
CA ALA A 97 -6.69 22.81 17.11
C ALA A 97 -8.06 22.19 17.48
N ILE A 98 -9.08 23.02 17.73
CA ILE A 98 -10.44 22.55 18.00
C ILE A 98 -11.04 21.85 16.77
N ILE A 99 -10.97 22.48 15.60
CA ILE A 99 -11.47 21.91 14.33
C ILE A 99 -10.78 20.57 14.05
N TRP A 100 -9.46 20.55 14.18
CA TRP A 100 -8.66 19.36 14.01
C TRP A 100 -9.09 18.24 14.96
N PHE A 101 -9.30 18.54 16.24
CA PHE A 101 -9.73 17.56 17.24
C PHE A 101 -11.12 16.97 16.94
N LEU A 102 -12.07 17.81 16.51
CA LEU A 102 -13.40 17.35 16.09
C LEU A 102 -13.32 16.43 14.87
N LEU A 103 -12.51 16.79 13.88
CA LEU A 103 -12.27 15.97 12.69
C LEU A 103 -11.56 14.66 13.05
N PHE A 104 -10.62 14.69 13.99
CA PHE A 104 -9.93 13.50 14.47
C PHE A 104 -10.92 12.50 15.06
N ILE A 105 -11.81 12.94 15.95
CA ILE A 105 -12.87 12.10 16.52
C ILE A 105 -13.76 11.54 15.40
N TYR A 106 -14.20 12.39 14.47
CA TYR A 106 -15.02 11.97 13.33
C TYR A 106 -14.35 10.82 12.55
N PHE A 107 -13.07 10.96 12.22
CA PHE A 107 -12.35 9.95 11.44
C PHE A 107 -12.07 8.67 12.23
N ILE A 108 -11.75 8.76 13.52
CA ILE A 108 -11.63 7.58 14.40
C ILE A 108 -12.93 6.78 14.43
N ILE A 109 -14.07 7.46 14.60
CA ILE A 109 -15.38 6.80 14.58
C ILE A 109 -15.64 6.14 13.22
N THR A 110 -15.26 6.79 12.12
CA THR A 110 -15.43 6.22 10.77
C THR A 110 -14.59 4.97 10.52
N LEU A 111 -13.57 4.66 11.33
CA LEU A 111 -12.81 3.41 11.21
C LEU A 111 -13.61 2.19 11.69
N ILE A 112 -14.60 2.37 12.57
CA ILE A 112 -15.44 1.29 13.08
C ILE A 112 -16.28 0.69 11.92
N PRO A 113 -16.43 -0.65 11.82
CA PRO A 113 -17.11 -1.30 10.69
C PRO A 113 -18.65 -1.26 10.78
N ILE A 114 -19.25 -0.11 11.12
CA ILE A 114 -20.71 0.05 11.26
C ILE A 114 -21.36 0.43 9.93
N LYS A 115 -22.53 -0.18 9.61
CA LYS A 115 -23.29 0.03 8.36
C LYS A 115 -23.54 1.51 7.97
N PRO A 116 -24.02 2.42 8.85
CA PRO A 116 -24.20 3.83 8.51
C PRO A 116 -22.90 4.51 8.05
N PHE A 117 -21.76 4.20 8.67
CA PHE A 117 -20.48 4.79 8.28
C PHE A 117 -20.03 4.35 6.88
N LYS A 118 -20.35 3.10 6.49
CA LYS A 118 -20.06 2.63 5.12
C LYS A 118 -20.75 3.49 4.06
N SER A 119 -21.97 3.97 4.33
CA SER A 119 -22.69 4.87 3.41
C SER A 119 -22.02 6.24 3.31
N ILE A 120 -21.67 6.81 4.46
CA ILE A 120 -21.00 8.12 4.54
C ILE A 120 -19.65 8.10 3.79
N ILE A 121 -18.84 7.07 3.99
CA ILE A 121 -17.50 6.93 3.41
C ILE A 121 -17.52 6.91 1.87
N LYS A 122 -18.60 6.41 1.26
CA LYS A 122 -18.75 6.40 -0.21
C LYS A 122 -18.93 7.81 -0.81
N THR A 123 -19.34 8.78 -0.01
CA THR A 123 -19.68 10.13 -0.51
C THR A 123 -18.43 10.93 -0.89
N ASN A 124 -18.50 11.76 -1.95
CA ASN A 124 -17.46 12.75 -2.34
C ASN A 124 -17.12 13.75 -1.24
N TRP A 125 -18.09 14.08 -0.40
CA TRP A 125 -17.89 14.92 0.77
C TRP A 125 -16.86 14.34 1.76
N HIS A 126 -16.93 13.04 2.04
CA HIS A 126 -16.05 12.42 3.04
C HIS A 126 -14.57 12.49 2.64
N LEU A 127 -14.26 12.32 1.34
CA LEU A 127 -12.90 12.51 0.83
C LEU A 127 -12.44 13.97 0.94
N LYS A 128 -13.31 14.95 0.64
CA LYS A 128 -12.97 16.38 0.78
C LYS A 128 -12.68 16.75 2.25
N VAL A 129 -13.51 16.26 3.18
CA VAL A 129 -13.32 16.45 4.62
C VAL A 129 -12.01 15.78 5.09
N PHE A 130 -11.66 14.62 4.52
CA PHE A 130 -10.40 13.93 4.82
C PHE A 130 -9.17 14.74 4.37
N ILE A 131 -9.21 15.28 3.15
CA ILE A 131 -8.14 16.15 2.64
C ILE A 131 -8.01 17.40 3.51
N PHE A 132 -9.14 18.01 3.88
CA PHE A 132 -9.15 19.16 4.80
C PHE A 132 -8.54 18.80 6.17
N HIS A 133 -8.84 17.60 6.68
CA HIS A 133 -8.24 17.12 7.92
C HIS A 133 -6.73 16.95 7.81
N ILE A 134 -6.21 16.38 6.71
CA ILE A 134 -4.76 16.30 6.46
C ILE A 134 -4.11 17.69 6.49
N LEU A 135 -4.72 18.68 5.83
CA LEU A 135 -4.21 20.06 5.79
C LEU A 135 -4.17 20.70 7.18
N THR A 136 -5.25 20.58 7.97
CA THR A 136 -5.27 21.09 9.36
C THR A 136 -4.23 20.41 10.24
N SER A 137 -3.94 19.12 10.02
CA SER A 137 -2.89 18.38 10.73
C SER A 137 -1.49 18.87 10.38
N ILE A 138 -1.23 19.18 9.11
CA ILE A 138 0.05 19.77 8.69
C ILE A 138 0.27 21.08 9.44
N LEU A 139 -0.74 21.95 9.50
CA LEU A 139 -0.66 23.22 10.24
C LEU A 139 -0.43 23.03 11.75
N LEU A 140 -1.05 22.01 12.34
CA LEU A 140 -0.90 21.68 13.76
C LEU A 140 0.53 21.17 14.08
N ILE A 141 1.00 20.16 13.35
CA ILE A 141 2.35 19.58 13.53
C ILE A 141 3.42 20.65 13.31
N PHE A 142 3.21 21.50 12.30
CA PHE A 142 4.09 22.63 12.04
C PHE A 142 4.16 23.61 13.23
N SER A 143 3.02 23.96 13.81
CA SER A 143 2.96 24.90 14.93
C SER A 143 3.64 24.33 16.19
N ILE A 144 3.49 23.02 16.43
CA ILE A 144 4.20 22.29 17.49
C ILE A 144 5.72 22.27 17.21
N SER A 145 6.10 22.03 15.96
CA SER A 145 7.51 22.03 15.51
C SER A 145 8.22 23.36 15.81
N CYS A 146 7.53 24.48 15.62
CA CYS A 146 8.07 25.81 15.92
C CYS A 146 8.48 25.98 17.39
N GLU A 147 7.71 25.40 18.33
CA GLU A 147 8.02 25.52 19.76
C GLU A 147 9.37 24.91 20.11
N TYR A 148 9.64 23.71 19.59
CA TYR A 148 10.92 23.05 19.82
C TYR A 148 12.09 23.83 19.20
N ILE A 149 11.91 24.43 18.02
CA ILE A 149 12.96 25.20 17.34
C ILE A 149 13.26 26.50 18.10
N ILE A 150 12.23 27.27 18.49
CA ILE A 150 12.37 28.53 19.22
C ILE A 150 13.07 28.30 20.57
N ASN A 151 12.66 27.26 21.28
CA ASN A 151 13.24 26.91 22.58
C ASN A 151 14.59 26.18 22.46
N LYS A 152 15.15 26.05 21.24
CA LYS A 152 16.42 25.36 20.94
C LYS A 152 16.44 23.90 21.42
N GLN A 153 15.28 23.28 21.53
CA GLN A 153 15.09 21.88 21.92
C GLN A 153 15.21 20.94 20.71
N TYR A 154 16.33 21.03 20.01
CA TYR A 154 16.54 20.31 18.75
C TYR A 154 16.46 18.78 18.91
N LEU A 155 16.96 18.24 20.04
CA LEU A 155 16.87 16.80 20.30
C LEU A 155 15.42 16.32 20.42
N ALA A 156 14.59 17.07 21.14
CA ALA A 156 13.17 16.74 21.27
C ALA A 156 12.45 16.90 19.93
N PHE A 157 12.75 17.95 19.15
CA PHE A 157 12.26 18.11 17.78
C PHE A 157 12.56 16.88 16.90
N PHE A 158 13.80 16.40 16.90
CA PHE A 158 14.23 15.27 16.07
C PHE A 158 13.62 13.93 16.49
N LEU A 159 13.12 13.80 17.73
CA LEU A 159 12.47 12.59 18.22
C LEU A 159 10.95 12.67 18.07
N ASP A 160 10.36 13.76 18.54
CA ASP A 160 8.90 13.88 18.72
C ASP A 160 8.18 14.15 17.39
N ILE A 161 8.76 14.99 16.51
CA ILE A 161 8.10 15.33 15.24
C ILE A 161 8.04 14.14 14.29
N PRO A 162 9.11 13.35 14.07
CA PRO A 162 9.02 12.13 13.27
C PRO A 162 8.06 11.10 13.86
N LEU A 163 8.02 10.95 15.20
CA LEU A 163 7.09 10.04 15.86
C LEU A 163 5.64 10.47 15.66
N LEU A 164 5.34 11.76 15.83
CA LEU A 164 4.02 12.33 15.62
C LEU A 164 3.57 12.21 14.15
N ALA A 165 4.48 12.50 13.21
CA ALA A 165 4.27 12.32 11.78
C ALA A 165 3.97 10.85 11.43
N PHE A 166 4.67 9.91 12.05
CA PHE A 166 4.43 8.48 11.85
C PHE A 166 3.04 8.06 12.35
N VAL A 167 2.64 8.49 13.54
CA VAL A 167 1.31 8.18 14.10
C VAL A 167 0.19 8.72 13.21
N PHE A 168 0.30 9.96 12.73
CA PHE A 168 -0.70 10.51 11.81
C PHE A 168 -0.70 9.81 10.46
N SER A 169 0.46 9.46 9.93
CA SER A 169 0.57 8.71 8.67
C SER A 169 -0.08 7.34 8.78
N LEU A 170 0.12 6.64 9.90
CA LEU A 170 -0.54 5.37 10.19
C LEU A 170 -2.07 5.53 10.15
N LEU A 171 -2.59 6.50 10.90
CA LEU A 171 -4.03 6.76 10.99
C LEU A 171 -4.64 7.11 9.62
N TYR A 172 -4.05 8.08 8.92
CA TYR A 172 -4.55 8.56 7.64
C TYR A 172 -4.40 7.54 6.53
N PHE A 173 -3.37 6.70 6.57
CA PHE A 173 -3.26 5.59 5.64
C PHE A 173 -4.44 4.62 5.78
N PHE A 174 -4.81 4.23 7.01
CA PHE A 174 -5.95 3.34 7.22
C PHE A 174 -7.29 3.96 6.79
N ILE A 175 -7.49 5.25 7.06
CA ILE A 175 -8.69 5.97 6.60
C ILE A 175 -8.72 6.02 5.08
N LEU A 176 -7.64 6.45 4.43
CA LEU A 176 -7.53 6.52 2.97
C LEU A 176 -7.76 5.15 2.33
N HIS A 177 -7.17 4.09 2.90
CA HIS A 177 -7.40 2.72 2.45
C HIS A 177 -8.87 2.34 2.53
N LYS A 178 -9.56 2.70 3.62
CA LYS A 178 -11.00 2.44 3.79
C LYS A 178 -11.85 3.23 2.79
N ILE A 179 -11.54 4.51 2.55
CA ILE A 179 -12.20 5.36 1.57
C ILE A 179 -12.02 4.79 0.16
N THR A 180 -10.79 4.42 -0.19
CA THR A 180 -10.42 3.87 -1.49
C THR A 180 -11.13 2.55 -1.74
N THR A 181 -11.15 1.66 -0.74
CA THR A 181 -11.85 0.37 -0.81
C THR A 181 -13.37 0.54 -0.92
N ALA A 182 -13.96 1.57 -0.33
CA ALA A 182 -15.40 1.82 -0.42
C ALA A 182 -15.83 2.41 -1.78
N ARG A 183 -14.92 3.10 -2.47
CA ARG A 183 -15.15 3.80 -3.74
C ARG A 183 -14.79 2.98 -4.96
N ASN A 184 -13.71 2.23 -4.88
CA ASN A 184 -13.24 1.42 -5.99
C ASN A 184 -13.98 0.10 -5.99
N THR A 185 -14.58 -0.24 -7.12
CA THR A 185 -15.08 -1.60 -7.37
C THR A 185 -13.89 -2.54 -7.22
N LYS A 186 -13.95 -3.47 -6.26
CA LYS A 186 -12.96 -4.55 -6.26
C LYS A 186 -13.21 -5.38 -7.50
N TYR A 187 -12.13 -5.64 -8.20
CA TYR A 187 -12.15 -6.56 -9.29
C TYR A 187 -11.56 -7.87 -8.80
N GLU A 188 -12.35 -8.92 -8.89
CA GLU A 188 -11.82 -10.27 -8.79
C GLU A 188 -11.55 -10.77 -10.20
N TYR A 189 -10.63 -11.72 -10.31
CA TYR A 189 -10.40 -12.43 -11.55
C TYR A 189 -10.89 -13.85 -11.35
N ASP A 190 -11.85 -14.25 -12.18
CA ASP A 190 -12.15 -15.66 -12.38
C ASP A 190 -11.12 -16.22 -13.35
N ILE A 191 -10.38 -17.22 -12.90
CA ILE A 191 -9.25 -17.80 -13.62
C ILE A 191 -9.62 -19.24 -13.92
N GLN A 192 -9.87 -19.52 -15.18
CA GLN A 192 -10.28 -20.84 -15.63
C GLN A 192 -9.21 -21.44 -16.56
N PRO A 193 -8.77 -22.68 -16.31
CA PRO A 193 -7.89 -23.37 -17.25
C PRO A 193 -8.63 -23.66 -18.55
N ILE A 194 -7.97 -23.44 -19.69
CA ILE A 194 -8.50 -23.71 -21.04
C ILE A 194 -7.55 -24.65 -21.80
N SER A 195 -8.05 -25.29 -22.86
CA SER A 195 -7.21 -26.11 -23.72
C SER A 195 -6.33 -25.25 -24.63
N GLU A 196 -5.20 -25.82 -25.08
CA GLU A 196 -4.31 -25.18 -26.06
C GLU A 196 -5.04 -24.86 -27.37
N GLU A 197 -5.92 -25.75 -27.81
CA GLU A 197 -6.75 -25.55 -29.01
C GLU A 197 -7.65 -24.33 -28.85
N THR A 198 -8.27 -24.17 -27.67
CA THR A 198 -9.11 -23.01 -27.36
C THR A 198 -8.29 -21.74 -27.38
N PHE A 199 -7.13 -21.72 -26.72
CA PHE A 199 -6.23 -20.56 -26.70
C PHE A 199 -5.79 -20.14 -28.11
N LYS A 200 -5.39 -21.09 -28.97
CA LYS A 200 -4.98 -20.82 -30.35
C LYS A 200 -6.14 -20.37 -31.25
N SER A 201 -7.37 -20.75 -30.92
CA SER A 201 -8.57 -20.35 -31.66
C SER A 201 -9.02 -18.91 -31.37
N VAL A 202 -8.49 -18.28 -30.33
CA VAL A 202 -8.83 -16.89 -29.97
C VAL A 202 -8.29 -15.94 -31.04
N ALA A 203 -9.18 -15.42 -31.88
CA ALA A 203 -8.84 -14.45 -32.89
C ALA A 203 -8.34 -13.13 -32.27
N ASN A 204 -7.35 -12.50 -32.91
CA ASN A 204 -6.77 -11.20 -32.53
C ASN A 204 -6.22 -11.14 -31.10
N LEU A 205 -5.62 -12.23 -30.63
CA LEU A 205 -4.89 -12.27 -29.38
C LEU A 205 -3.56 -11.52 -29.52
N LYS A 206 -3.35 -10.49 -28.71
CA LYS A 206 -2.12 -9.69 -28.67
C LYS A 206 -1.38 -9.91 -27.37
N TYR A 207 -0.05 -10.01 -27.47
CA TYR A 207 0.82 -10.00 -26.30
C TYR A 207 0.71 -8.65 -25.58
N ASP A 208 0.58 -8.70 -24.25
CA ASP A 208 0.53 -7.52 -23.40
C ASP A 208 1.89 -7.33 -22.71
N TYR A 209 2.20 -8.22 -21.77
CA TYR A 209 3.42 -8.17 -20.97
C TYR A 209 3.77 -9.56 -20.42
N GLN A 210 4.99 -9.68 -19.91
CA GLN A 210 5.48 -10.84 -19.19
C GLN A 210 5.25 -10.61 -17.69
N MET A 211 4.45 -11.47 -17.06
CA MET A 211 4.08 -11.36 -15.65
C MET A 211 5.22 -11.77 -14.73
N ASP A 212 5.88 -12.88 -15.06
CA ASP A 212 7.05 -13.41 -14.38
C ASP A 212 7.90 -14.24 -15.37
N GLU A 213 8.96 -14.89 -14.88
CA GLU A 213 9.86 -15.69 -15.73
C GLU A 213 9.14 -16.79 -16.53
N ASN A 214 7.98 -17.26 -16.07
CA ASN A 214 7.26 -18.39 -16.66
C ASN A 214 5.93 -18.01 -17.31
N ARG A 215 5.39 -16.82 -17.02
CA ARG A 215 4.02 -16.45 -17.40
C ARG A 215 3.95 -15.27 -18.36
N LEU A 216 3.26 -15.48 -19.48
CA LEU A 216 2.99 -14.47 -20.50
C LEU A 216 1.51 -14.11 -20.50
N VAL A 217 1.21 -12.82 -20.57
CA VAL A 217 -0.14 -12.27 -20.57
C VAL A 217 -0.49 -11.74 -21.94
N PHE A 218 -1.72 -12.03 -22.36
CA PHE A 218 -2.29 -11.63 -23.64
C PHE A 218 -3.68 -11.03 -23.42
N TYR A 219 -4.11 -10.20 -24.36
CA TYR A 219 -5.47 -9.64 -24.39
C TYR A 219 -6.08 -9.78 -25.79
N LYS A 220 -7.40 -9.79 -25.83
CA LYS A 220 -8.17 -9.80 -27.08
C LYS A 220 -8.54 -8.36 -27.46
N GLU A 221 -8.22 -7.94 -28.68
CA GLU A 221 -8.37 -6.53 -29.09
C GLU A 221 -9.81 -6.06 -29.38
N LEU A 222 -10.83 -6.90 -29.16
CA LEU A 222 -12.23 -6.55 -29.45
C LEU A 222 -13.11 -6.90 -28.24
N ASP A 223 -13.23 -5.94 -27.32
CA ASP A 223 -14.49 -5.50 -26.72
C ASP A 223 -14.20 -4.44 -25.66
N SER A 224 -14.70 -3.22 -25.90
CA SER A 224 -14.43 -2.04 -25.07
C SER A 224 -15.01 -2.09 -23.65
N ASN A 225 -15.68 -3.19 -23.26
CA ASN A 225 -16.38 -3.26 -21.98
C ASN A 225 -16.13 -4.51 -21.11
N GLU A 226 -15.43 -5.55 -21.55
CA GLU A 226 -15.05 -6.66 -20.65
C GLU A 226 -13.60 -7.10 -20.89
N LYS A 227 -12.72 -6.75 -19.94
CA LYS A 227 -11.28 -7.04 -20.00
C LYS A 227 -11.03 -8.52 -19.71
N LEU A 228 -11.12 -9.33 -20.76
CA LEU A 228 -10.73 -10.73 -20.77
C LEU A 228 -9.23 -10.82 -21.07
N PHE A 229 -8.47 -11.44 -20.16
CA PHE A 229 -7.04 -11.70 -20.35
C PHE A 229 -6.82 -13.19 -20.56
N TYR A 230 -5.76 -13.53 -21.27
CA TYR A 230 -5.30 -14.90 -21.42
C TYR A 230 -3.88 -15.01 -20.89
N VAL A 231 -3.62 -16.06 -20.12
CA VAL A 231 -2.31 -16.30 -19.51
C VAL A 231 -1.81 -17.66 -19.93
N TYR A 232 -0.56 -17.71 -20.39
CA TYR A 232 0.17 -18.94 -20.63
C TYR A 232 1.25 -19.11 -19.56
N ASP A 233 1.24 -20.23 -18.86
CA ASP A 233 2.26 -20.63 -17.89
C ASP A 233 3.15 -21.72 -18.49
N SER A 234 4.38 -21.38 -18.82
CA SER A 234 5.34 -22.28 -19.45
C SER A 234 5.82 -23.40 -18.51
N SER A 235 5.82 -23.15 -17.20
CA SER A 235 6.30 -24.11 -16.19
C SER A 235 5.35 -25.30 -16.03
N SER A 236 4.05 -25.03 -16.12
CA SER A 236 2.98 -26.05 -16.03
C SER A 236 2.36 -26.42 -17.37
N LYS A 237 2.77 -25.73 -18.46
CA LYS A 237 2.16 -25.81 -19.80
C LYS A 237 0.64 -25.61 -19.76
N LEU A 238 0.20 -24.66 -18.94
CA LEU A 238 -1.21 -24.37 -18.70
C LEU A 238 -1.63 -23.09 -19.41
N TYR A 239 -2.77 -23.13 -20.09
CA TYR A 239 -3.41 -21.97 -20.68
C TYR A 239 -4.60 -21.59 -19.80
N MET A 240 -4.80 -20.30 -19.56
CA MET A 240 -5.83 -19.81 -18.66
C MET A 240 -6.55 -18.62 -19.29
N GLU A 241 -7.87 -18.60 -19.13
CA GLU A 241 -8.72 -17.45 -19.37
C GLU A 241 -8.97 -16.74 -18.04
N CYS A 242 -8.80 -15.42 -18.02
CA CYS A 242 -8.89 -14.59 -16.84
C CYS A 242 -9.97 -13.52 -17.07
N LYS A 243 -11.17 -13.77 -16.56
CA LYS A 243 -12.30 -12.85 -16.66
C LYS A 243 -12.32 -11.92 -15.45
N LYS A 244 -12.30 -10.61 -15.71
CA LYS A 244 -12.42 -9.58 -14.68
C LYS A 244 -13.88 -9.46 -14.22
N LEU A 245 -14.16 -9.86 -12.97
CA LEU A 245 -15.47 -9.75 -12.31
C LEU A 245 -15.57 -8.44 -11.51
N ALA A 246 -16.68 -7.72 -11.63
CA ALA A 246 -17.00 -6.61 -10.73
C ALA A 246 -17.70 -7.13 -9.46
N GLU A 247 -17.29 -6.70 -8.26
CA GLU A 247 -17.89 -7.10 -6.97
C GLU A 247 -19.42 -6.81 -6.87
N THR A 248 -20.01 -6.07 -7.82
CA THR A 248 -21.47 -5.80 -7.89
C THR A 248 -22.28 -6.95 -8.51
N GLU A 249 -21.63 -7.89 -9.21
CA GLU A 249 -22.26 -9.07 -9.82
C GLU A 249 -22.20 -10.32 -8.93
N VAL A 250 -21.50 -10.25 -7.80
CA VAL A 250 -21.53 -11.28 -6.77
C VAL A 250 -22.84 -11.13 -6.00
N THR A 251 -23.92 -11.66 -6.58
CA THR A 251 -25.09 -12.06 -5.80
C THR A 251 -24.57 -12.95 -4.65
N PRO A 252 -25.01 -12.76 -3.39
CA PRO A 252 -24.61 -13.68 -2.33
C PRO A 252 -25.10 -15.07 -2.72
N GLU A 253 -24.19 -15.95 -3.14
CA GLU A 253 -24.51 -17.33 -3.43
C GLU A 253 -25.19 -17.92 -2.20
N GLN A 254 -26.41 -18.37 -2.44
CA GLN A 254 -27.08 -19.34 -1.60
C GLN A 254 -26.11 -20.49 -1.35
N THR A 255 -25.95 -20.82 -0.07
CA THR A 255 -25.19 -21.93 0.48
C THR A 255 -25.09 -23.11 -0.50
N PRO A 256 -23.88 -23.53 -0.93
CA PRO A 256 -23.75 -24.71 -1.78
C PRO A 256 -24.21 -25.94 -1.00
N LYS A 257 -25.26 -26.62 -1.49
CA LYS A 257 -25.56 -27.99 -1.05
C LYS A 257 -24.32 -28.85 -1.30
N PRO A 258 -23.91 -29.71 -0.35
CA PRO A 258 -22.74 -30.57 -0.53
C PRO A 258 -23.00 -31.57 -1.66
N ARG A 259 -22.39 -31.32 -2.82
CA ARG A 259 -22.34 -32.28 -3.92
C ARG A 259 -21.25 -33.31 -3.59
N ARG A 260 -21.69 -34.46 -3.08
CA ARG A 260 -20.85 -35.65 -2.87
C ARG A 260 -20.19 -36.02 -4.20
N THR A 261 -18.92 -35.67 -4.36
CA THR A 261 -18.10 -36.15 -5.47
C THR A 261 -17.09 -37.10 -4.85
N SER A 262 -17.33 -38.40 -4.97
CA SER A 262 -16.38 -39.44 -4.59
C SER A 262 -15.22 -39.40 -5.59
N ILE A 263 -14.08 -38.85 -5.16
CA ILE A 263 -12.82 -39.00 -5.89
C ILE A 263 -12.25 -40.36 -5.48
N THR A 264 -12.37 -41.36 -6.36
CA THR A 264 -11.68 -42.64 -6.19
C THR A 264 -10.25 -42.45 -6.69
N ILE A 265 -9.29 -42.35 -5.77
CA ILE A 265 -7.86 -42.41 -6.11
C ILE A 265 -7.49 -43.88 -6.21
N ASN A 266 -7.33 -44.39 -7.44
CA ASN A 266 -6.71 -45.69 -7.66
C ASN A 266 -5.21 -45.54 -7.48
N ILE A 267 -4.70 -46.03 -6.35
CA ILE A 267 -3.26 -46.25 -6.17
C ILE A 267 -2.96 -47.63 -6.73
N GLU A 268 -2.41 -47.69 -7.94
CA GLU A 268 -1.77 -48.89 -8.46
C GLU A 268 -0.57 -49.22 -7.58
N ARG A 269 -0.68 -50.32 -6.84
CA ARG A 269 0.40 -50.89 -6.05
C ARG A 269 1.22 -51.77 -6.99
N ASN A 270 2.31 -51.24 -7.52
CA ASN A 270 3.30 -52.04 -8.23
C ASN A 270 4.00 -52.96 -7.22
N SER A 271 3.70 -54.26 -7.29
CA SER A 271 4.42 -55.32 -6.61
C SER A 271 5.57 -55.80 -7.49
N ASN A 272 6.80 -55.63 -7.00
CA ASN A 272 7.93 -56.53 -7.28
C ASN A 272 8.40 -57.09 -5.94
#